data_AF-X6J1S0-F1
#
_entry.id   AF-X6J1S0-F1
#
_cell.length_a   1.000
_cell.length_b   1.000
_cell.length_c   1.000
_cell.angle_alpha   90.00
_cell.angle_beta   90.00
_cell.angle_gamma   90.00
#
_symmetry.space_group_name_H-M   'P 1'
#
loop_
_entity.id
_entity.type
_entity.pdbx_description
1 polymer ?
#
loop_
_entity_poly.entity_id
_entity_poly.type
_entity_poly.pdbx_seq_one_letter_code
_entity_poly.pdbx_strand_id
1 'polypeptide(L)'
;MDVKELREFGERAANVSTVGQVKATAAAAKRKGPKDYAFYGAIGLLGFIAIGSLGHIIKGMQRAPGENASAATPVEDKYDGGYLTEPLVIDRPGEPQATYAVRKVTYEGKGVVNVLHSRYSSQSGMWFTHARYDCNKGTLFTLAGGETATAETSRADYDWSFLVDGSSATQVARLACERVGLKLHVSS
;
A
#
# COMPACT_ATOMS: atom_id res chain seq x y z
N MET A 1 -5.32 8.47 46.15
CA MET A 1 -5.27 7.19 45.41
C MET A 1 -5.11 6.11 46.45
N ASP A 2 -6.14 5.28 46.58
CA ASP A 2 -6.34 4.34 47.70
C ASP A 2 -5.64 3.00 47.40
N VAL A 3 -4.97 2.43 48.41
CA VAL A 3 -4.18 1.19 48.30
C VAL A 3 -5.05 0.00 47.89
N LYS A 4 -6.36 0.10 48.07
CA LYS A 4 -7.34 -0.90 47.59
C LYS A 4 -7.42 -1.01 46.06
N GLU A 5 -7.28 0.08 45.30
CA GLU A 5 -7.39 0.04 43.83
C GLU A 5 -6.23 -0.70 43.17
N LEU A 6 -5.01 -0.57 43.73
CA LEU A 6 -3.83 -1.28 43.22
C LEU A 6 -3.94 -2.80 43.37
N ARG A 7 -4.67 -3.28 44.39
CA ARG A 7 -4.85 -4.71 44.64
C ARG A 7 -5.88 -5.34 43.69
N GLU A 8 -6.92 -4.61 43.29
CA GLU A 8 -7.87 -5.09 42.26
C GLU A 8 -7.24 -5.15 40.86
N PHE A 9 -6.31 -4.25 40.54
CA PHE A 9 -5.58 -4.30 39.26
C PHE A 9 -4.66 -5.53 39.17
N GLY A 10 -4.04 -5.92 40.29
CA GLY A 10 -3.19 -7.13 40.36
C GLY A 10 -3.96 -8.43 40.15
N GLU A 11 -5.17 -8.55 40.71
CA GLU A 11 -6.00 -9.76 40.52
C GLU A 11 -6.61 -9.87 39.12
N ARG A 12 -6.94 -8.75 38.46
CA ARG A 12 -7.41 -8.78 37.06
C ARG A 12 -6.30 -9.12 36.07
N ALA A 13 -5.04 -8.77 36.36
CA ALA A 13 -3.89 -9.13 35.52
C ALA A 13 -3.52 -10.62 35.59
N ALA A 14 -3.80 -11.30 36.71
CA ALA A 14 -3.54 -12.73 36.86
C ALA A 14 -4.45 -13.60 35.97
N ASN A 15 -5.66 -13.12 35.65
CA ASN A 15 -6.67 -13.85 34.86
C ASN A 15 -6.58 -13.68 33.33
N VAL A 16 -5.57 -12.97 32.81
CA VAL A 16 -5.35 -12.81 31.35
C VAL A 16 -4.17 -13.67 30.84
N SER A 17 -3.54 -14.46 31.72
CA SER A 17 -2.36 -15.26 31.39
C SER A 17 -2.64 -16.65 30.80
N THR A 18 -3.90 -16.98 30.49
CA THR A 18 -4.31 -18.25 29.87
C THR A 18 -4.92 -18.06 28.49
N VAL A 19 -4.19 -17.40 27.58
CA VAL A 19 -4.40 -17.55 26.14
C VAL A 19 -3.26 -18.40 25.59
N GLY A 20 -3.64 -19.52 24.99
CA GLY A 20 -2.80 -20.69 24.74
C GLY A 20 -1.42 -20.39 24.17
N GLN A 21 -0.40 -21.00 24.80
CA GLN A 21 0.88 -21.24 24.18
C GLN A 21 0.66 -21.98 22.86
N VAL A 22 0.82 -21.29 21.75
CA VAL A 22 1.04 -21.94 20.46
C VAL A 22 2.39 -22.63 20.57
N LYS A 23 2.34 -23.94 20.82
CA LYS A 23 3.49 -24.82 20.66
C LYS A 23 3.97 -24.65 19.22
N ALA A 24 5.06 -23.94 19.03
CA ALA A 24 5.80 -23.99 17.79
C ALA A 24 6.31 -25.43 17.65
N THR A 25 5.54 -26.29 16.99
CA THR A 25 6.09 -27.51 16.41
C THR A 25 6.93 -27.10 15.22
N ALA A 26 8.16 -26.66 15.51
CA ALA A 26 9.24 -26.76 14.55
C ALA A 26 9.40 -28.25 14.25
N ALA A 27 8.76 -28.72 13.18
CA ALA A 27 9.13 -29.98 12.58
C ALA A 27 10.60 -29.84 12.21
N ALA A 28 11.46 -30.52 12.97
CA ALA A 28 12.88 -30.59 12.72
C ALA A 28 13.09 -31.06 11.28
N ALA A 29 13.44 -30.14 10.38
CA ALA A 29 13.92 -30.48 9.06
C ALA A 29 15.17 -31.34 9.27
N LYS A 30 15.05 -32.64 8.96
CA LYS A 30 16.17 -33.57 8.94
C LYS A 30 17.32 -32.93 8.18
N ARG A 31 18.47 -32.77 8.84
CA ARG A 31 19.72 -32.39 8.21
C ARG A 31 20.00 -33.37 7.07
N LYS A 32 19.78 -32.95 5.83
CA LYS A 32 20.11 -33.72 4.63
C LYS A 32 21.60 -33.59 4.38
N GLY A 33 22.26 -34.74 4.20
CA GLY A 33 23.70 -34.85 4.04
C GLY A 33 24.18 -34.36 2.67
N PRO A 34 25.50 -34.18 2.51
CA PRO A 34 26.15 -33.62 1.32
C PRO A 34 26.00 -34.44 0.03
N LYS A 35 25.26 -35.55 0.03
CA LYS A 35 25.04 -36.42 -1.13
C LYS A 35 23.76 -36.09 -1.92
N ASP A 36 22.88 -35.23 -1.40
CA ASP A 36 21.63 -34.83 -2.08
C ASP A 36 21.81 -33.66 -3.07
N TYR A 37 22.98 -33.01 -3.07
CA TYR A 37 23.28 -31.86 -3.96
C TYR A 37 23.84 -32.27 -5.34
N ALA A 38 24.23 -33.53 -5.52
CA ALA A 38 24.75 -34.01 -6.80
C ALA A 38 23.66 -34.16 -7.88
N PHE A 39 22.39 -34.30 -7.48
CA PHE A 39 21.29 -34.52 -8.42
C PHE A 39 20.68 -33.22 -9.00
N TYR A 40 20.73 -32.11 -8.24
CA TYR A 40 20.23 -30.82 -8.70
C TYR A 40 21.29 -29.99 -9.45
N GLY A 41 22.58 -30.27 -9.28
CA GLY A 41 23.66 -29.63 -10.02
C GLY A 41 23.72 -30.00 -11.51
N ALA A 42 23.20 -31.17 -11.90
CA ALA A 42 23.21 -31.64 -13.28
C ALA A 42 21.99 -31.17 -14.11
N ILE A 43 20.85 -30.90 -13.47
CA ILE A 43 19.63 -30.45 -14.17
C ILE A 43 19.61 -28.92 -14.33
N GLY A 44 20.26 -28.17 -13.44
CA GLY A 44 20.36 -26.70 -13.53
C GLY A 44 21.31 -26.18 -14.62
N LEU A 45 22.24 -27.01 -15.13
CA LEU A 45 23.24 -26.57 -16.11
C LEU A 45 22.80 -26.77 -17.58
N LEU A 46 21.79 -27.60 -17.84
CA LEU A 46 21.28 -27.84 -19.21
C LEU A 46 20.11 -26.92 -19.61
N GLY A 47 19.47 -26.24 -18.65
CA GLY A 47 18.38 -25.29 -18.92
C GLY A 47 18.82 -23.90 -19.39
N PHE A 48 20.08 -23.52 -19.18
CA PHE A 48 20.59 -22.17 -19.50
C PHE A 48 21.26 -22.04 -20.89
N ILE A 49 21.49 -23.14 -21.61
CA ILE A 49 22.16 -23.10 -22.93
C ILE A 49 21.16 -22.85 -24.09
N ALA A 50 19.84 -22.92 -23.85
CA ALA A 50 18.82 -22.75 -24.90
C ALA A 50 18.28 -21.32 -25.08
N ILE A 51 18.64 -20.35 -24.22
CA ILE A 51 18.17 -18.95 -24.32
C ILE A 51 19.26 -18.00 -24.87
N GLY A 52 20.47 -18.51 -25.12
CA GLY A 52 21.64 -17.73 -25.54
C GLY A 52 21.80 -17.48 -27.04
N SER A 53 20.82 -17.81 -27.89
CA SER A 53 20.97 -17.76 -29.35
C SER A 53 19.80 -17.13 -30.11
N LEU A 54 19.09 -16.17 -29.53
CA LEU A 54 18.14 -15.31 -30.25
C LEU A 54 18.41 -13.80 -30.07
N GLY A 55 19.66 -13.43 -29.72
CA GLY A 55 20.04 -12.05 -29.39
C GLY A 55 20.79 -11.27 -30.47
N HIS A 56 20.91 -11.75 -31.73
CA HIS A 56 21.84 -11.15 -32.69
C HIS A 56 21.32 -10.80 -34.09
N ILE A 57 20.01 -10.65 -34.31
CA ILE A 57 19.49 -10.13 -35.59
C ILE A 57 18.31 -9.16 -35.39
N ILE A 58 18.49 -8.08 -34.61
CA ILE A 58 17.66 -6.87 -34.81
C ILE A 58 18.55 -5.64 -34.57
N LYS A 59 19.50 -5.40 -35.49
CA LYS A 59 20.13 -4.10 -35.67
C LYS A 59 19.90 -3.68 -37.12
N GLY A 60 18.82 -2.94 -37.34
CA GLY A 60 18.53 -2.35 -38.64
C GLY A 60 17.05 -2.20 -38.96
N MET A 61 16.35 -1.28 -38.29
CA MET A 61 15.26 -0.53 -38.92
C MET A 61 14.87 0.67 -38.04
N GLN A 62 15.44 1.83 -38.35
CA GLN A 62 14.72 3.08 -38.15
C GLN A 62 13.70 3.21 -39.29
N ARG A 63 12.40 3.31 -38.97
CA ARG A 63 11.45 4.07 -39.80
C ARG A 63 10.16 4.44 -39.03
N ALA A 64 9.95 5.75 -38.96
CA ALA A 64 8.72 6.56 -38.92
C ALA A 64 7.63 6.35 -37.84
N PRO A 65 7.03 7.45 -37.34
CA PRO A 65 5.92 7.43 -36.40
C PRO A 65 4.60 7.26 -37.16
N GLY A 66 3.77 6.31 -36.74
CA GLY A 66 2.49 6.10 -37.40
C GLY A 66 1.74 4.93 -36.82
N GLU A 67 0.73 5.27 -36.02
CA GLU A 67 -0.52 4.54 -35.86
C GLU A 67 -0.51 3.25 -35.01
N ASN A 68 -1.47 3.25 -34.08
CA ASN A 68 -1.92 2.11 -33.29
C ASN A 68 -0.99 1.73 -32.13
N ALA A 69 -0.78 2.68 -31.22
CA ALA A 69 -0.74 2.34 -29.80
C ALA A 69 -2.08 1.69 -29.46
N SER A 70 -2.12 0.37 -29.62
CA SER A 70 -3.12 -0.52 -29.05
C SER A 70 -3.45 -0.01 -27.66
N ALA A 71 -4.69 0.43 -27.48
CA ALA A 71 -5.21 0.82 -26.18
C ALA A 71 -4.98 -0.37 -25.26
N ALA A 72 -3.94 -0.29 -24.43
CA ALA A 72 -3.70 -1.25 -23.38
C ALA A 72 -4.97 -1.27 -22.54
N THR A 73 -5.73 -2.36 -22.65
CA THR A 73 -6.83 -2.64 -21.73
C THR A 73 -6.30 -2.41 -20.32
N PRO A 74 -6.92 -1.53 -19.51
CA PRO A 74 -6.46 -1.32 -18.15
C PRO A 74 -6.59 -2.66 -17.46
N VAL A 75 -5.45 -3.24 -17.12
CA VAL A 75 -5.40 -4.49 -16.38
C VAL A 75 -6.01 -4.17 -15.01
N GLU A 76 -7.18 -4.75 -14.75
CA GLU A 76 -7.96 -4.58 -13.52
C GLU A 76 -7.31 -5.31 -12.31
N ASP A 77 -6.03 -5.67 -12.44
CA ASP A 77 -5.30 -6.40 -11.42
C ASP A 77 -4.83 -5.46 -10.32
N LYS A 78 -4.90 -5.94 -9.08
CA LYS A 78 -4.39 -5.23 -7.92
C LYS A 78 -2.92 -4.90 -8.10
N TYR A 79 -2.54 -3.66 -7.80
CA TYR A 79 -1.18 -3.18 -7.94
C TYR A 79 -0.76 -2.40 -6.70
N ASP A 80 0.30 -2.85 -6.03
CA ASP A 80 0.96 -2.09 -4.98
C ASP A 80 2.25 -1.47 -5.52
N GLY A 81 2.24 -0.16 -5.73
CA GLY A 81 3.41 0.59 -6.16
C GLY A 81 4.46 0.79 -5.07
N GLY A 82 4.19 0.33 -3.84
CA GLY A 82 5.02 0.63 -2.68
C GLY A 82 4.96 2.11 -2.30
N TYR A 83 5.84 2.52 -1.38
CA TYR A 83 5.98 3.94 -1.06
C TYR A 83 6.53 4.70 -2.27
N LEU A 84 5.97 5.89 -2.51
CA LEU A 84 6.47 6.81 -3.51
C LEU A 84 7.87 7.26 -3.08
N THR A 85 8.83 7.14 -4.01
CA THR A 85 10.22 7.61 -3.82
C THR A 85 10.26 9.11 -3.57
N GLU A 86 9.36 9.86 -4.22
CA GLU A 86 9.13 11.27 -3.99
C GLU A 86 7.68 11.48 -3.54
N PRO A 87 7.44 12.05 -2.35
CA PRO A 87 6.09 12.37 -1.90
C PRO A 87 5.45 13.39 -2.84
N LEU A 88 4.23 13.11 -3.30
CA LEU A 88 3.48 14.05 -4.12
C LEU A 88 2.84 15.10 -3.21
N VAL A 89 3.38 16.32 -3.22
CA VAL A 89 2.88 17.45 -2.44
C VAL A 89 1.62 18.01 -3.10
N ILE A 90 0.59 18.23 -2.30
CA ILE A 90 -0.67 18.82 -2.73
C ILE A 90 -0.65 20.30 -2.34
N ASP A 91 -0.76 21.18 -3.34
CA ASP A 91 -0.88 22.61 -3.12
C ASP A 91 -2.28 22.98 -2.67
N ARG A 92 -2.37 23.74 -1.57
CA ARG A 92 -3.64 24.06 -0.92
C ARG A 92 -3.68 25.52 -0.48
N PRO A 93 -4.09 26.44 -1.36
CA PRO A 93 -4.09 27.87 -1.06
C PRO A 93 -4.99 28.26 0.11
N GLY A 94 -6.04 27.47 0.41
CA GLY A 94 -6.93 27.70 1.56
C GLY A 94 -6.33 27.31 2.93
N GLU A 95 -5.20 26.61 2.95
CA GLU A 95 -4.52 26.21 4.19
C GLU A 95 -2.99 26.20 3.95
N PRO A 96 -2.39 27.38 3.75
CA PRO A 96 -0.98 27.50 3.35
C PRO A 96 0.00 27.07 4.45
N GLN A 97 -0.48 26.94 5.69
CA GLN A 97 0.33 26.52 6.84
C GLN A 97 0.41 24.99 6.99
N ALA A 98 -0.22 24.23 6.08
CA ALA A 98 -0.22 22.78 6.12
C ALA A 98 0.26 22.19 4.80
N THR A 99 1.22 21.28 4.89
CA THR A 99 1.73 20.52 3.74
C THR A 99 1.06 19.16 3.68
N TYR A 100 0.43 18.86 2.56
CA TYR A 100 -0.20 17.57 2.30
C TYR A 100 0.68 16.79 1.33
N ALA A 101 0.93 15.51 1.61
CA ALA A 101 1.74 14.67 0.74
C ALA A 101 1.17 13.26 0.64
N VAL A 102 0.99 12.77 -0.59
CA VAL A 102 0.69 11.35 -0.84
C VAL A 102 1.98 10.55 -0.72
N ARG A 103 1.96 9.47 0.07
CA ARG A 103 3.13 8.65 0.41
C ARG A 103 3.07 7.27 -0.23
N LYS A 104 1.88 6.70 -0.37
CA LYS A 104 1.66 5.38 -0.97
C LYS A 104 0.30 5.36 -1.65
N VAL A 105 0.23 4.73 -2.82
CA VAL A 105 -1.01 4.45 -3.55
C VAL A 105 -0.98 2.99 -3.98
N THR A 106 -2.01 2.25 -3.61
CA THR A 106 -2.21 0.85 -3.97
C THR A 106 -3.56 0.71 -4.65
N TYR A 107 -3.59 0.20 -5.87
CA TYR A 107 -4.83 -0.12 -6.57
C TYR A 107 -5.39 -1.44 -6.05
N GLU A 108 -6.59 -1.42 -5.49
CA GLU A 108 -7.26 -2.61 -4.94
C GLU A 108 -8.22 -3.28 -5.95
N GLY A 109 -8.34 -2.75 -7.17
CA GLY A 109 -9.29 -3.22 -8.18
C GLY A 109 -10.64 -2.50 -8.10
N LYS A 110 -11.49 -2.68 -9.12
CA LYS A 110 -12.86 -2.13 -9.19
C LYS A 110 -12.94 -0.60 -9.00
N GLY A 111 -11.89 0.12 -9.39
CA GLY A 111 -11.79 1.56 -9.20
C GLY A 111 -11.50 2.02 -7.75
N VAL A 112 -11.15 1.10 -6.84
CA VAL A 112 -10.78 1.45 -5.47
C VAL A 112 -9.27 1.57 -5.34
N VAL A 113 -8.81 2.66 -4.72
CA VAL A 113 -7.40 2.89 -4.36
C VAL A 113 -7.26 3.03 -2.85
N ASN A 114 -6.22 2.42 -2.29
CA ASN A 114 -5.81 2.58 -0.91
C ASN A 114 -4.61 3.53 -0.86
N VAL A 115 -4.68 4.53 0.02
CA VAL A 115 -3.75 5.64 0.02
C VAL A 115 -3.27 5.90 1.43
N LEU A 116 -1.96 5.98 1.59
CA LEU A 116 -1.32 6.60 2.74
C LEU A 116 -0.94 8.01 2.34
N HIS A 117 -1.47 9.00 3.05
CA HIS A 117 -1.08 10.39 2.89
C HIS A 117 -0.76 11.00 4.25
N SER A 118 0.00 12.09 4.23
CA SER A 118 0.41 12.82 5.42
C SER A 118 0.01 14.28 5.32
N ARG A 119 -0.40 14.86 6.44
CA ARG A 119 -0.53 16.30 6.66
C ARG A 119 0.51 16.72 7.70
N TYR A 120 1.33 17.71 7.36
CA TYR A 120 2.21 18.36 8.32
C TYR A 120 1.74 19.80 8.54
N SER A 121 1.66 20.24 9.79
CA SER A 121 1.54 21.67 10.11
C SER A 121 2.38 22.00 11.34
N SER A 122 2.81 23.25 11.47
CA SER A 122 3.57 23.69 12.66
C SER A 122 2.77 23.59 13.96
N GLN A 123 1.44 23.65 13.89
CA GLN A 123 0.55 23.59 15.06
C GLN A 123 0.23 22.16 15.51
N SER A 124 0.02 21.25 14.56
CA SER A 124 -0.44 19.88 14.85
C SER A 124 0.63 18.82 14.63
N GLY A 125 1.83 19.20 14.19
CA GLY A 125 2.86 18.26 13.79
C GLY A 125 2.44 17.43 12.57
N MET A 126 3.02 16.23 12.48
CA MET A 126 2.78 15.30 11.38
C MET A 126 1.62 14.36 11.72
N TRP A 127 0.72 14.18 10.77
CA TRP A 127 -0.39 13.25 10.84
C TRP A 127 -0.46 12.44 9.57
N PHE A 128 -0.50 11.13 9.68
CA PHE A 128 -0.72 10.17 8.61
C PHE A 128 -2.17 9.74 8.60
N THR A 129 -2.70 9.51 7.42
CA THR A 129 -4.05 9.00 7.22
C THR A 129 -4.03 7.94 6.15
N HIS A 130 -4.55 6.78 6.51
CA HIS A 130 -4.75 5.64 5.65
C HIS A 130 -6.23 5.64 5.26
N ALA A 131 -6.50 5.79 3.96
CA ALA A 131 -7.87 5.89 3.46
C ALA A 131 -8.01 5.13 2.15
N ARG A 132 -9.19 4.56 1.93
CA ARG A 132 -9.64 4.07 0.64
C ARG A 132 -10.43 5.15 -0.07
N TYR A 133 -10.28 5.22 -1.38
CA TYR A 133 -11.08 6.05 -2.26
C TYR A 133 -11.67 5.19 -3.37
N ASP A 134 -12.98 5.30 -3.59
CA ASP A 134 -13.65 4.74 -4.77
C ASP A 134 -13.68 5.83 -5.84
N CYS A 135 -12.80 5.70 -6.85
CA CYS A 135 -12.64 6.67 -7.92
C CYS A 135 -13.91 6.81 -8.78
N ASN A 136 -14.75 5.76 -8.85
CA ASN A 136 -15.95 5.74 -9.67
C ASN A 136 -17.13 6.44 -8.99
N LYS A 137 -17.20 6.36 -7.65
CA LYS A 137 -18.31 6.93 -6.87
C LYS A 137 -17.96 8.26 -6.21
N GLY A 138 -16.68 8.58 -6.11
CA GLY A 138 -16.21 9.75 -5.40
C GLY A 138 -16.48 9.62 -3.91
N THR A 139 -16.19 8.46 -3.34
CA THR A 139 -16.39 8.19 -1.91
C THR A 139 -15.06 7.85 -1.24
N LEU A 140 -14.93 8.17 0.03
CA LEU A 140 -13.79 7.85 0.87
C LEU A 140 -14.19 6.93 2.03
N PHE A 141 -13.23 6.17 2.53
CA PHE A 141 -13.35 5.38 3.74
C PHE A 141 -12.02 5.41 4.48
N THR A 142 -11.96 6.08 5.63
CA THR A 142 -10.75 6.16 6.44
C THR A 142 -10.52 4.82 7.13
N LEU A 143 -9.33 4.24 6.98
CA LEU A 143 -8.96 2.99 7.65
C LEU A 143 -8.31 3.26 9.00
N ALA A 144 -7.43 4.26 9.06
CA ALA A 144 -6.73 4.65 10.27
C ALA A 144 -6.06 6.01 10.10
N GLY A 145 -5.61 6.58 11.21
CA GLY A 145 -4.75 7.76 11.23
C GLY A 145 -3.86 7.79 12.45
N GLY A 146 -2.76 8.55 12.37
CA GLY A 146 -1.86 8.75 13.49
C GLY A 146 -0.57 9.50 13.21
N GLU A 147 0.23 9.72 14.24
CA GLU A 147 1.47 10.49 14.12
C GLU A 147 2.60 9.76 13.38
N THR A 148 2.46 8.45 13.16
CA THR A 148 3.40 7.65 12.37
C THR A 148 2.67 6.86 11.28
N ALA A 149 3.40 6.52 10.22
CA ALA A 149 2.86 5.76 9.09
C ALA A 149 2.39 4.34 9.45
N THR A 150 2.81 3.82 10.61
CA THR A 150 2.53 2.45 11.08
C THR A 150 1.70 2.42 12.36
N ALA A 151 1.53 3.55 13.05
CA ALA A 151 0.74 3.63 14.26
C ALA A 151 -0.70 4.05 13.94
N GLU A 152 -1.65 3.20 14.33
CA GLU A 152 -3.07 3.51 14.30
C GLU A 152 -3.45 4.14 15.65
N THR A 153 -3.72 5.44 15.67
CA THR A 153 -4.27 6.15 16.85
C THR A 153 -5.77 6.45 16.69
N SER A 154 -6.30 6.43 15.47
CA SER A 154 -7.74 6.50 15.20
C SER A 154 -8.27 5.22 14.54
N ARG A 155 -9.52 4.86 14.85
CA ARG A 155 -10.22 3.73 14.24
C ARG A 155 -10.67 4.04 12.81
N ALA A 156 -10.91 2.99 12.05
CA ALA A 156 -11.55 3.06 10.74
C ALA A 156 -12.94 3.72 10.84
N ASP A 157 -13.33 4.39 9.76
CA ASP A 157 -14.72 4.76 9.51
C ASP A 157 -15.58 3.50 9.51
N TYR A 158 -16.88 3.66 9.78
CA TYR A 158 -17.83 2.57 9.71
C TYR A 158 -18.50 2.48 8.33
N ASP A 159 -18.55 3.61 7.62
CA ASP A 159 -19.25 3.77 6.34
C ASP A 159 -18.46 4.62 5.35
N TRP A 160 -18.75 4.43 4.06
CA TRP A 160 -18.23 5.29 3.00
C TRP A 160 -18.87 6.68 3.06
N SER A 161 -18.06 7.72 2.98
CA SER A 161 -18.50 9.11 2.94
C SER A 161 -18.26 9.71 1.56
N PHE A 162 -19.13 10.62 1.09
CA PHE A 162 -18.91 11.32 -0.17
C PHE A 162 -17.75 12.30 -0.08
N LEU A 163 -16.97 12.39 -1.16
CA LEU A 163 -15.95 13.40 -1.34
C LEU A 163 -16.62 14.74 -1.68
N VAL A 164 -16.23 15.79 -0.95
CA VAL A 164 -16.68 17.16 -1.19
C VAL A 164 -15.70 17.85 -2.13
N ASP A 165 -16.18 18.45 -3.22
CA ASP A 165 -15.30 19.14 -4.15
C ASP A 165 -14.50 20.26 -3.45
N GLY A 166 -13.25 20.44 -3.87
CA GLY A 166 -12.29 21.35 -3.24
C GLY A 166 -11.71 20.89 -1.89
N SER A 167 -12.24 19.85 -1.23
CA SER A 167 -11.66 19.34 0.02
C SER A 167 -10.27 18.71 -0.18
N SER A 168 -9.46 18.65 0.89
CA SER A 168 -8.15 18.00 0.84
C SER A 168 -8.25 16.51 0.49
N ALA A 169 -9.29 15.83 0.98
CA ALA A 169 -9.55 14.43 0.65
C ALA A 169 -9.80 14.25 -0.85
N THR A 170 -10.55 15.16 -1.49
CA THR A 170 -10.82 15.13 -2.93
C THR A 170 -9.55 15.35 -3.76
N GLN A 171 -8.66 16.25 -3.31
CA GLN A 171 -7.38 16.48 -3.99
C GLN A 171 -6.46 15.26 -3.87
N VAL A 172 -6.37 14.65 -2.68
CA VAL A 172 -5.65 13.38 -2.48
C VAL A 172 -6.22 12.29 -3.37
N ALA A 173 -7.55 12.14 -3.41
CA ALA A 173 -8.23 11.14 -4.21
C ALA A 173 -7.96 11.34 -5.71
N ARG A 174 -8.02 12.59 -6.20
CA ARG A 174 -7.80 12.91 -7.62
C ARG A 174 -6.39 12.48 -8.05
N LEU A 175 -5.39 12.88 -7.27
CA LEU A 175 -4.00 12.52 -7.51
C LEU A 175 -3.78 11.00 -7.44
N ALA A 176 -4.38 10.32 -6.46
CA ALA A 176 -4.25 8.88 -6.31
C ALA A 176 -4.92 8.09 -7.45
N CYS A 177 -6.12 8.51 -7.87
CA CYS A 177 -6.82 7.92 -9.01
C CYS A 177 -6.02 8.12 -10.31
N GLU A 178 -5.53 9.34 -10.56
CA GLU A 178 -4.71 9.64 -11.74
C GLU A 178 -3.43 8.79 -11.78
N ARG A 179 -2.81 8.55 -10.62
CA ARG A 179 -1.60 7.75 -10.50
C ARG A 179 -1.78 6.29 -10.93
N VAL A 180 -3.00 5.76 -10.83
CA VAL A 180 -3.37 4.40 -11.26
C VAL A 180 -4.10 4.40 -12.61
N GLY A 181 -4.11 5.53 -13.33
CA GLY A 181 -4.73 5.65 -14.65
C GLY A 181 -6.26 5.79 -14.62
N LEU A 182 -6.84 6.16 -13.47
CA LEU A 182 -8.27 6.37 -13.29
C LEU A 182 -8.61 7.85 -13.20
N LYS A 183 -9.85 8.20 -13.56
CA LYS A 183 -10.41 9.53 -13.34
C LYS A 183 -11.28 9.51 -12.10
N LEU A 184 -11.13 10.51 -11.21
CA LEU A 184 -12.02 10.68 -10.08
C LEU A 184 -13.36 11.28 -10.54
N HIS A 185 -14.45 10.59 -10.22
CA HIS A 185 -15.82 11.08 -10.38
C HIS A 185 -16.33 11.58 -9.03
N VAL A 186 -16.41 12.89 -8.84
CA VAL A 186 -16.99 13.48 -7.63
C VAL A 186 -18.46 13.74 -7.89
N SER A 187 -19.33 13.23 -7.01
CA SER A 187 -20.76 13.53 -7.06
C SER A 187 -20.96 14.99 -6.64
N SER A 188 -21.47 15.82 -7.55
CA SER A 188 -21.78 17.25 -7.33
C SER A 188 -23.05 17.45 -6.53
#